data_AF-O54926-F1
#
_entry.id   AF-O54926-F1
#
_cell.length_a   1.000
_cell.length_b   1.000
_cell.length_c   1.000
_cell.angle_alpha   90.00
_cell.angle_beta   90.00
_cell.angle_gamma   90.00
#
_symmetry.space_group_name_H-M   'P 1'
#
loop_
_entity.id
_entity.type
_entity.pdbx_description
1 polymer ?
#
loop_
_entity_poly.entity_id
_entity_poly.type
_entity_poly.pdbx_seq_one_letter_code
_entity_poly.pdbx_strand_id
1 'polypeptide(L)'
;MPKRSCPFADAAPLQLKVHVGLKELSHGVFAERYSREVFERTKQLLFQGARAYRDHISSEDCSVNHLQESLKSGVVGAPQPARGQMLIGPDGRLTRCQAQASEGGLPRTAPIACSSCMRSVDGKAVCSQCERALCGQCVYTCWGCGALACVLCGLADYADDGEKTLCTSCAMFEA
;
A
#
# COMPACT_ATOMS: atom_id res chain seq x y z
N MET A 1 -10.19 67.21 0.30
CA MET A 1 -11.31 66.39 -0.17
C MET A 1 -11.25 65.03 0.49
N PRO A 2 -12.31 64.56 1.18
CA PRO A 2 -12.32 63.21 1.73
C PRO A 2 -12.25 62.18 0.59
N LYS A 3 -11.36 61.18 0.67
CA LYS A 3 -11.36 60.06 -0.27
C LYS A 3 -12.66 59.28 -0.09
N ARG A 4 -13.31 58.91 -1.20
CA ARG A 4 -14.50 58.04 -1.22
C ARG A 4 -14.14 56.70 -0.57
N SER A 5 -15.04 56.14 0.23
CA SER A 5 -14.87 54.79 0.78
C SER A 5 -14.80 53.77 -0.36
N CYS A 6 -13.94 52.74 -0.21
CA CYS A 6 -13.82 51.65 -1.17
C CYS A 6 -15.12 50.83 -1.19
N PRO A 7 -15.80 50.67 -2.33
CA PRO A 7 -17.05 49.92 -2.40
C PRO A 7 -16.85 48.40 -2.28
N PHE A 8 -15.61 47.92 -2.29
CA PHE A 8 -15.26 46.49 -2.25
C PHE A 8 -14.67 46.03 -0.91
N ALA A 9 -14.72 46.88 0.12
CA ALA A 9 -13.85 46.76 1.29
C ALA A 9 -13.98 45.46 2.10
N ASP A 10 -15.08 44.70 2.00
CA ASP A 10 -15.27 43.50 2.83
C ASP A 10 -15.89 42.26 2.13
N ALA A 11 -16.16 42.28 0.81
CA ALA A 11 -16.96 41.20 0.20
C ALA A 11 -16.65 40.82 -1.26
N ALA A 12 -15.50 41.20 -1.82
CA ALA A 12 -15.08 40.59 -3.09
C ALA A 12 -14.61 39.15 -2.79
N PRO A 13 -15.27 38.10 -3.32
CA PRO A 13 -14.77 36.74 -3.11
C PRO A 13 -13.34 36.68 -3.61
N LEU A 14 -12.44 36.15 -2.78
CA LEU A 14 -11.05 35.93 -3.16
C LEU A 14 -11.06 35.12 -4.46
N GLN A 15 -10.63 35.73 -5.56
CA GLN A 15 -10.43 35.03 -6.83
C GLN A 15 -9.22 34.11 -6.65
N LEU A 16 -9.46 32.91 -6.12
CA LEU A 16 -8.45 31.89 -5.96
C LEU A 16 -8.29 31.15 -7.30
N LYS A 17 -7.06 31.09 -7.81
CA LYS A 17 -6.71 30.17 -8.89
C LYS A 17 -6.63 28.76 -8.30
N VAL A 18 -7.67 27.95 -8.51
CA VAL A 18 -7.66 26.53 -8.14
C VAL A 18 -6.87 25.75 -9.20
N HIS A 19 -5.85 25.02 -8.77
CA HIS A 19 -5.20 24.06 -9.63
C HIS A 19 -6.12 22.84 -9.79
N VAL A 20 -6.52 22.54 -11.03
CA VAL A 20 -7.30 21.35 -11.37
C VAL A 20 -6.34 20.36 -12.01
N GLY A 21 -6.00 19.31 -11.27
CA GLY A 21 -5.15 18.23 -11.75
C GLY A 21 -5.93 17.14 -12.49
N LEU A 22 -5.20 16.12 -12.97
CA LEU A 22 -5.80 14.99 -13.69
C LEU A 22 -6.80 14.23 -12.80
N LYS A 23 -6.55 14.14 -11.49
CA LYS A 23 -7.43 13.49 -10.53
C LYS A 23 -8.79 14.19 -10.49
N GLU A 24 -8.81 15.51 -10.36
CA GLU A 24 -10.02 16.32 -10.34
C GLU A 24 -10.78 16.24 -11.66
N LEU A 25 -10.06 16.22 -12.79
CA LEU A 25 -10.69 16.00 -14.11
C LEU A 25 -11.32 14.60 -14.21
N SER A 26 -10.66 13.58 -13.66
CA SER A 26 -11.10 12.17 -13.71
C SER A 26 -12.26 11.84 -12.79
N HIS A 27 -12.50 12.67 -11.78
CA HIS A 27 -13.66 12.53 -10.90
C HIS A 27 -14.75 13.59 -11.16
N GLY A 28 -14.44 14.63 -11.94
CA GLY A 28 -15.36 15.70 -12.27
C GLY A 28 -16.03 15.55 -13.64
N VAL A 29 -15.96 16.61 -14.45
CA VAL A 29 -16.69 16.72 -15.74
C VAL A 29 -16.33 15.60 -16.72
N PHE A 30 -15.09 15.10 -16.70
CA PHE A 30 -14.65 14.01 -17.60
C PHE A 30 -14.75 12.62 -16.98
N ALA A 31 -15.38 12.48 -15.79
CA ALA A 31 -15.41 11.21 -15.08
C ALA A 31 -16.00 10.07 -15.89
N GLU A 32 -17.14 10.29 -16.57
CA GLU A 32 -17.78 9.26 -17.38
C GLU A 32 -16.92 8.85 -18.58
N ARG A 33 -16.27 9.83 -19.23
CA ARG A 33 -15.39 9.56 -20.37
C ARG A 33 -14.17 8.76 -19.95
N TYR A 34 -13.44 9.22 -18.94
CA TYR A 34 -12.21 8.55 -18.50
C TYR A 34 -12.48 7.20 -17.86
N SER A 35 -13.57 7.04 -17.12
CA SER A 35 -13.96 5.72 -16.59
C SER A 35 -14.26 4.73 -17.72
N ARG A 36 -14.94 5.15 -18.80
CA ARG A 36 -15.16 4.33 -19.99
C ARG A 36 -13.84 3.95 -20.69
N GLU A 37 -12.93 4.91 -20.86
CA GLU A 37 -11.62 4.65 -21.47
C GLU A 37 -10.79 3.65 -20.63
N VAL A 38 -10.77 3.81 -19.30
CA VAL A 38 -10.10 2.87 -18.38
C VAL A 38 -10.75 1.49 -18.43
N PHE A 39 -12.08 1.42 -18.45
CA PHE A 39 -12.82 0.17 -18.55
C PHE A 39 -12.49 -0.59 -19.85
N GLU A 40 -12.59 0.07 -21.01
CA GLU A 40 -12.28 -0.55 -22.30
C GLU A 40 -10.82 -0.98 -22.39
N ARG A 41 -9.89 -0.18 -21.86
CA ARG A 41 -8.47 -0.55 -21.81
C ARG A 41 -8.23 -1.77 -20.93
N THR A 42 -8.83 -1.82 -19.75
CA THR A 42 -8.71 -2.93 -18.80
C THR A 42 -9.29 -4.22 -19.41
N LYS A 43 -10.48 -4.11 -20.01
CA LYS A 43 -11.13 -5.20 -20.75
C LYS A 43 -10.22 -5.76 -21.85
N GLN A 44 -9.64 -4.90 -22.69
CA GLN A 44 -8.70 -5.32 -23.74
C GLN A 44 -7.49 -6.07 -23.16
N LEU A 45 -6.88 -5.56 -22.09
CA LEU A 45 -5.73 -6.19 -21.43
C LEU A 45 -6.10 -7.58 -20.87
N LEU A 46 -7.26 -7.71 -20.22
CA LEU A 46 -7.75 -8.99 -19.72
C LEU A 46 -7.94 -10.02 -20.85
N PHE A 47 -8.56 -9.61 -21.96
CA PHE A 47 -8.74 -10.50 -23.12
C PHE A 47 -7.42 -10.84 -23.82
N GLN A 48 -6.48 -9.90 -23.92
CA GLN A 48 -5.14 -10.15 -24.47
C GLN A 48 -4.37 -11.14 -23.59
N GLY A 49 -4.38 -10.96 -22.28
CA GLY A 49 -3.75 -11.89 -21.33
C GLY A 49 -4.38 -13.29 -21.38
N ALA A 50 -5.71 -13.38 -21.47
CA ALA A 50 -6.40 -14.65 -21.62
C ALA A 50 -6.05 -15.38 -22.93
N ARG A 51 -5.88 -14.65 -24.04
CA ARG A 51 -5.39 -15.24 -25.31
C ARG A 51 -3.95 -15.72 -25.19
N ALA A 52 -3.05 -14.87 -24.68
CA ALA A 52 -1.65 -15.24 -24.49
C ALA A 52 -1.50 -16.51 -23.62
N TYR A 53 -2.29 -16.62 -22.55
CA TYR A 53 -2.32 -17.83 -21.72
C TYR A 53 -2.78 -19.08 -22.47
N ARG A 54 -3.80 -18.97 -23.34
CA ARG A 54 -4.28 -20.10 -24.17
C ARG A 54 -3.29 -20.48 -25.26
N ASP A 55 -2.62 -19.51 -25.88
CA ASP A 55 -1.63 -19.74 -26.92
C ASP A 55 -0.39 -20.46 -26.35
N HIS A 56 -0.03 -20.16 -25.09
CA HIS A 56 1.00 -20.92 -24.36
C HIS A 56 0.60 -22.39 -24.13
N ILE A 57 -0.65 -22.67 -23.76
CA ILE A 57 -1.13 -24.04 -23.54
C ILE A 57 -1.20 -24.83 -24.86
N SER A 58 -1.69 -24.21 -25.94
CA SER A 58 -1.86 -24.88 -27.23
C SER A 58 -0.54 -25.14 -27.97
N SER A 59 0.57 -24.49 -27.60
CA SER A 59 1.89 -24.76 -28.20
C SER A 59 2.65 -25.90 -27.50
N GLU A 60 2.15 -26.40 -26.37
CA GLU A 60 2.72 -27.54 -25.63
C GLU A 60 2.01 -28.88 -25.92
N ASP A 61 1.19 -28.95 -26.97
CA ASP A 61 0.61 -30.20 -27.50
C ASP A 61 1.64 -30.94 -28.39
N CYS A 62 2.73 -31.41 -27.78
CA CYS A 62 3.57 -32.49 -28.29
C CYS A 62 4.39 -33.09 -27.13
N SER A 63 4.10 -34.35 -26.82
CA SER A 63 4.82 -35.24 -25.89
C SER A 63 4.34 -35.23 -24.43
N VAL A 64 3.22 -35.92 -24.21
CA VAL A 64 2.97 -36.62 -22.93
C VAL A 64 4.00 -37.74 -22.79
N ASN A 65 5.24 -37.37 -22.45
CA ASN A 65 6.21 -38.30 -21.87
C ASN A 65 6.21 -38.05 -20.38
N HIS A 66 5.50 -38.93 -19.68
CA HIS A 66 5.63 -39.18 -18.27
C HIS A 66 7.06 -39.69 -17.97
N LEU A 67 8.03 -38.78 -17.97
CA LEU A 67 9.34 -38.98 -17.36
C LEU A 67 9.35 -38.24 -16.03
N GLN A 68 9.11 -39.03 -14.99
CA GLN A 68 9.51 -38.75 -13.63
C GLN A 68 11.04 -38.60 -13.61
N GLU A 69 11.54 -37.38 -13.83
CA GLU A 69 12.95 -37.08 -13.82
C GLU A 69 13.31 -36.30 -12.55
N SER A 70 13.95 -37.03 -11.64
CA SER A 70 14.91 -36.56 -10.66
C SER A 70 14.48 -35.42 -9.72
N LEU A 71 14.13 -35.85 -8.51
CA LEU A 71 14.32 -35.13 -7.26
C LEU A 71 15.73 -34.47 -7.22
N LYS A 72 15.83 -33.20 -7.62
CA LYS A 72 16.93 -32.31 -7.26
C LYS A 72 16.34 -31.00 -6.76
N SER A 73 16.47 -30.85 -5.44
CA SER A 73 16.26 -29.64 -4.66
C SER A 73 16.59 -28.36 -5.43
N GLY A 74 15.57 -27.57 -5.70
CA GLY A 74 15.65 -26.22 -6.25
C GLY A 74 14.35 -25.51 -5.89
N VAL A 75 14.35 -24.79 -4.77
CA VAL A 75 13.20 -24.03 -4.27
C VAL A 75 12.81 -22.99 -5.31
N VAL A 76 11.87 -23.32 -6.20
CA VAL A 76 11.12 -22.34 -6.97
C VAL A 76 10.08 -21.79 -6.00
N GLY A 77 10.46 -20.75 -5.28
CA GLY A 77 9.59 -20.09 -4.33
C GLY A 77 8.32 -19.62 -5.02
N ALA A 78 7.16 -19.89 -4.42
CA ALA A 78 5.93 -19.18 -4.73
C ALA A 78 6.25 -17.67 -4.84
N PRO A 79 5.64 -16.93 -5.79
CA PRO A 79 5.94 -15.51 -5.97
C PRO A 79 5.82 -14.83 -4.61
N GLN A 80 6.97 -14.41 -4.08
CA GLN A 80 7.01 -13.78 -2.76
C GLN A 80 6.18 -12.51 -2.90
N PRO A 81 5.05 -12.40 -2.20
CA PRO A 81 4.23 -11.22 -2.29
C PRO A 81 5.10 -10.02 -1.91
N ALA A 82 5.00 -8.96 -2.72
CA ALA A 82 5.80 -7.76 -2.46
C ALA A 82 5.53 -7.28 -1.03
N ARG A 83 6.56 -6.78 -0.36
CA ARG A 83 6.45 -6.29 1.02
C ARG A 83 5.29 -5.29 1.12
N GLY A 84 4.31 -5.57 1.98
CA GLY A 84 3.09 -4.76 2.13
C GLY A 84 1.87 -5.22 1.31
N GLN A 85 2.02 -6.19 0.41
CA GLN A 85 0.91 -6.82 -0.30
C GLN A 85 0.02 -7.62 0.67
N MET A 86 -1.29 -7.59 0.44
CA MET A 86 -2.27 -8.42 1.15
C MET A 86 -2.59 -9.65 0.30
N LEU A 87 -2.73 -10.81 0.94
CA LEU A 87 -3.19 -12.07 0.34
C LEU A 87 -4.66 -12.28 0.69
N ILE A 88 -5.40 -12.90 -0.22
CA ILE A 88 -6.75 -13.38 0.08
C ILE A 88 -6.59 -14.73 0.80
N GLY A 89 -7.03 -14.78 2.05
CA GLY A 89 -7.09 -16.00 2.84
C GLY A 89 -8.18 -16.96 2.35
N PRO A 90 -8.15 -18.23 2.77
CA PRO A 90 -9.14 -19.23 2.38
C PRO A 90 -10.57 -18.90 2.87
N ASP A 91 -10.69 -17.99 3.85
CA ASP A 91 -11.93 -17.44 4.38
C ASP A 91 -12.43 -16.20 3.60
N GLY A 92 -11.73 -15.81 2.53
CA GLY A 92 -12.03 -14.60 1.74
C GLY A 92 -11.57 -13.30 2.40
N ARG A 93 -10.89 -13.35 3.56
CA ARG A 93 -10.37 -12.16 4.23
C ARG A 93 -8.98 -11.79 3.70
N LEU A 94 -8.66 -10.50 3.70
CA LEU A 94 -7.33 -10.04 3.33
C LEU A 94 -6.37 -10.21 4.52
N THR A 95 -5.35 -11.05 4.37
CA THR A 95 -4.28 -11.28 5.35
C THR A 95 -2.99 -10.64 4.85
N ARG A 96 -2.24 -9.97 5.73
CA ARG A 96 -0.95 -9.40 5.32
C ARG A 96 0.09 -10.52 5.22
N CYS A 97 0.87 -10.52 4.14
CA CYS A 97 2.02 -11.40 4.05
C CYS A 97 2.99 -11.01 5.16
N GLN A 98 3.19 -11.90 6.12
CA GLN A 98 4.34 -11.79 6.99
C GLN A 98 5.55 -12.07 6.09
N ALA A 99 6.14 -11.01 5.53
CA ALA A 99 7.46 -11.12 4.93
C ALA A 99 8.33 -11.70 6.05
N GLN A 100 8.71 -12.98 5.92
CA GLN A 100 9.63 -13.58 6.85
C GLN A 100 10.83 -12.65 6.87
N ALA A 101 11.04 -12.00 8.02
CA ALA A 101 12.26 -11.28 8.30
C ALA A 101 13.33 -12.36 8.24
N SER A 102 13.93 -12.52 7.05
CA SER A 102 15.03 -13.43 6.86
C SER A 102 16.09 -12.92 7.82
N GLU A 103 16.33 -13.66 8.90
CA GLU A 103 17.44 -13.45 9.82
C GLU A 103 18.75 -13.82 9.11
N GLY A 104 18.98 -13.25 7.94
CA GLY A 104 20.29 -13.21 7.31
C GLY A 104 21.06 -12.09 7.99
N GLY A 105 22.00 -12.46 8.86
CA GLY A 105 22.93 -11.53 9.49
C GLY A 105 23.70 -10.74 8.43
N LEU A 106 23.21 -9.54 8.11
CA LEU A 106 23.96 -8.55 7.36
C LEU A 106 24.84 -7.75 8.33
N PRO A 107 26.08 -7.42 7.94
CA PRO A 107 27.10 -6.89 8.83
C PRO A 107 26.69 -5.50 9.33
N ARG A 108 26.75 -5.34 10.66
CA ARG A 108 26.70 -4.09 11.46
C ARG A 108 26.53 -2.81 10.62
N THR A 109 25.30 -2.58 10.16
CA THR A 109 24.93 -1.38 9.39
C THR A 109 24.93 -0.19 10.35
N ALA A 110 25.37 0.98 9.88
CA ALA A 110 25.46 2.20 10.68
C ALA A 110 24.16 2.44 11.49
N PRO A 111 24.24 3.01 12.70
CA PRO A 111 23.06 3.28 13.52
C PRO A 111 22.07 4.12 12.72
N ILE A 112 20.89 3.57 12.46
CA ILE A 112 19.83 4.28 11.76
C ILE A 112 19.10 5.12 12.82
N ALA A 113 18.90 6.41 12.56
CA ALA A 113 18.14 7.27 13.46
C ALA A 113 16.65 6.93 13.39
N CYS A 114 15.97 6.97 14.53
CA CYS A 114 14.52 6.79 14.58
C CYS A 114 13.86 7.88 13.75
N SER A 115 13.02 7.50 12.80
CA SER A 115 12.34 8.47 11.93
C SER A 115 11.30 9.33 12.66
N SER A 116 10.98 9.01 13.92
CA SER A 116 10.04 9.77 14.74
C SER A 116 10.72 10.65 15.79
N CYS A 117 11.77 10.17 16.46
CA CYS A 117 12.42 10.90 17.56
C CYS A 117 13.89 11.24 17.31
N MET A 118 14.44 10.87 16.14
CA MET A 118 15.82 11.10 15.71
C MET A 118 16.92 10.51 16.63
N ARG A 119 16.55 9.75 17.67
CA ARG A 119 17.49 9.02 18.53
C ARG A 119 18.13 7.88 17.74
N SER A 120 19.40 7.59 18.03
CA SER A 120 20.09 6.41 17.49
C SER A 120 19.34 5.14 17.88
N VAL A 121 19.03 4.30 16.90
CA VAL A 121 18.32 3.03 17.13
C VAL A 121 19.32 1.89 17.01
N ASP A 122 19.59 1.22 18.12
CA ASP A 122 20.14 -0.14 18.11
C ASP A 122 18.97 -1.12 17.97
N GLY A 123 18.45 -1.30 16.75
CA GLY A 123 17.28 -2.16 16.59
C GLY A 123 16.62 -2.16 15.22
N LYS A 124 16.03 -3.32 14.88
CA LYS A 124 15.49 -3.68 13.57
C LYS A 124 14.01 -3.32 13.36
N ALA A 125 13.41 -2.48 14.21
CA ALA A 125 11.98 -2.19 14.12
C ALA A 125 11.70 -1.25 12.94
N VAL A 126 10.85 -1.71 12.03
CA VAL A 126 10.48 -1.00 10.81
C VAL A 126 8.96 -0.90 10.75
N CYS A 127 8.44 0.28 10.44
CA CYS A 127 7.01 0.44 10.19
C CYS A 127 6.58 -0.45 9.02
N SER A 128 5.59 -1.31 9.24
CA SER A 128 5.04 -2.19 8.20
C SER A 128 4.41 -1.45 7.02
N GLN A 129 4.07 -0.17 7.18
CA GLN A 129 3.41 0.64 6.15
C GLN A 129 4.35 1.57 5.39
N CYS A 130 5.17 2.35 6.10
CA CYS A 130 6.06 3.35 5.49
C CYS A 130 7.55 2.94 5.48
N GLU A 131 7.87 1.76 6.01
CA GLU A 131 9.22 1.19 6.06
C GLU A 131 10.29 2.03 6.78
N ARG A 132 9.86 3.03 7.54
CA ARG A 132 10.74 3.86 8.37
C ARG A 132 11.25 3.09 9.58
N ALA A 133 12.53 3.26 9.89
CA ALA A 133 13.15 2.71 11.10
C ALA A 133 12.69 3.48 12.34
N LEU A 134 12.38 2.75 13.41
CA LEU A 134 11.83 3.28 14.65
C LEU A 134 12.57 2.72 15.86
N CYS A 135 12.72 3.52 16.92
CA CYS A 135 13.07 2.98 18.22
C CYS A 135 11.87 2.25 18.85
N GLY A 136 12.14 1.40 19.85
CA GLY A 136 11.10 0.67 20.58
C GLY A 136 10.04 1.55 21.25
N GLN A 137 10.30 2.85 21.44
CA GLN A 137 9.36 3.82 22.01
C GLN A 137 8.49 4.52 20.97
N CYS A 138 8.88 4.49 19.68
CA CYS A 138 8.17 5.16 18.59
C CYS A 138 7.44 4.17 17.67
N VAL A 139 7.36 2.90 18.09
CA VAL A 139 6.67 1.84 17.38
C VAL A 139 5.51 1.35 18.23
N TYR A 140 4.39 1.09 17.58
CA TYR A 140 3.20 0.50 18.18
C TYR A 140 2.88 -0.80 17.46
N THR A 141 2.25 -1.72 18.16
CA THR A 141 1.75 -2.97 17.58
C THR A 141 0.27 -2.78 17.30
N CYS A 142 -0.12 -2.91 16.03
CA CYS A 142 -1.52 -2.86 15.64
C CYS A 142 -2.32 -3.92 16.39
N TRP A 143 -3.38 -3.52 17.09
CA TRP A 143 -4.24 -4.41 17.84
C TRP A 143 -4.98 -5.42 16.94
N GLY A 144 -5.39 -5.00 15.73
CA GLY A 144 -6.12 -5.86 14.80
C GLY A 144 -5.26 -6.89 14.05
N CYS A 145 -4.03 -6.54 13.64
CA CYS A 145 -3.19 -7.43 12.80
C CYS A 145 -1.79 -7.74 13.35
N GLY A 146 -1.42 -7.21 14.51
CA GLY A 146 -0.10 -7.41 15.11
C GLY A 146 1.06 -6.70 14.38
N ALA A 147 0.78 -5.95 13.31
CA ALA A 147 1.81 -5.29 12.53
C ALA A 147 2.39 -4.06 13.26
N LEU A 148 3.70 -3.85 13.14
CA LEU A 148 4.36 -2.67 13.69
C LEU A 148 4.01 -1.41 12.87
N ALA A 149 3.60 -0.34 13.56
CA ALA A 149 3.25 0.95 12.96
C ALA A 149 4.03 2.09 13.63
N CYS A 150 4.44 3.09 12.86
CA CYS A 150 4.91 4.36 13.42
C CYS A 150 3.70 5.20 13.84
N VAL A 151 3.95 6.27 14.61
CA VAL A 151 2.92 7.23 15.02
C VAL A 151 2.13 7.84 13.85
N LEU A 152 2.72 7.91 12.65
CA LEU A 152 2.07 8.44 11.44
C LEU A 152 1.24 7.40 10.68
N CYS A 153 1.50 6.12 10.90
CA CYS A 153 0.80 5.02 10.24
C CYS A 153 -0.10 4.24 11.22
N GLY A 154 -0.18 4.70 12.46
CA GLY A 154 -1.08 4.21 13.48
C GLY A 154 -2.16 5.24 13.77
N LEU A 155 -3.35 4.76 14.11
CA LEU A 155 -4.45 5.56 14.65
C LEU A 155 -4.76 5.01 16.04
N ALA A 156 -4.83 5.91 17.02
CA ALA A 156 -5.33 5.57 18.34
C ALA A 156 -6.86 5.52 18.28
N ASP A 157 -7.40 4.35 18.60
CA ASP A 157 -8.82 4.16 18.82
C ASP A 157 -9.11 4.28 20.32
N TYR A 158 -10.03 5.19 20.64
CA TYR A 158 -10.47 5.54 21.99
C TYR A 158 -11.89 5.06 22.27
N ALA A 159 -12.45 4.19 21.43
CA ALA A 159 -13.85 3.76 21.54
C ALA A 159 -14.14 2.83 22.73
N ASP A 160 -13.12 2.24 23.36
CA ASP A 160 -13.25 1.28 24.45
C ASP A 160 -12.44 1.76 25.68
N ASP A 161 -12.67 1.16 26.85
CA ASP A 161 -12.01 1.50 28.14
C ASP A 161 -10.47 1.23 28.19
N GLY A 162 -9.80 1.27 27.05
CA GLY A 162 -8.35 1.20 26.89
C GLY A 162 -7.88 1.78 25.56
N GLU A 163 -6.66 2.34 25.55
CA GLU A 163 -6.04 2.87 24.34
C GLU A 163 -5.65 1.72 23.39
N LYS A 164 -6.39 1.56 22.29
CA LYS A 164 -6.06 0.63 21.21
C LYS A 164 -5.34 1.39 20.11
N THR A 165 -4.34 0.77 19.48
CA THR A 165 -3.69 1.36 18.31
C THR A 165 -3.89 0.45 17.11
N LEU A 166 -4.43 1.01 16.03
CA LEU A 166 -4.67 0.31 14.77
C LEU A 166 -3.72 0.84 13.70
N CYS A 167 -3.18 -0.01 12.85
CA CYS A 167 -2.52 0.48 11.64
C CYS A 167 -3.57 1.09 10.70
N THR A 168 -3.14 1.95 9.78
CA THR A 168 -4.04 2.57 8.78
C THR A 168 -4.88 1.54 8.05
N SER A 169 -4.36 0.35 7.74
CA SER A 169 -5.14 -0.70 7.09
C SER A 169 -6.27 -1.21 7.98
N CYS A 170 -6.01 -1.52 9.26
CA CYS A 170 -7.04 -2.03 10.18
C CYS A 170 -8.07 -0.95 10.53
N ALA A 171 -7.62 0.29 10.76
CA ALA A 171 -8.51 1.40 11.06
C ALA A 171 -9.53 1.66 9.93
N MET A 172 -9.14 1.45 8.67
CA MET A 172 -10.06 1.58 7.53
C MET A 172 -11.15 0.50 7.47
N PHE A 173 -11.04 -0.60 8.23
CA PHE A 173 -12.06 -1.64 8.31
C PHE A 173 -12.95 -1.55 9.55
N GLU A 174 -12.61 -0.71 10.53
CA GLU A 174 -13.42 -0.48 11.74
C GLU A 174 -14.27 0.80 11.67
N ALA A 175 -14.01 1.69 10.70
CA ALA A 175 -14.84 2.86 10.39
C ALA A 175 -16.01 2.51 9.47
#